data_AF-A0A9E5NX13-F1
#
_entry.id   AF-A0A9E5NX13-F1
#
_cell.length_a   1.000
_cell.length_b   1.000
_cell.length_c   1.000
_cell.angle_alpha   90.00
_cell.angle_beta   90.00
_cell.angle_gamma   90.00
#
_symmetry.space_group_name_H-M   'P 1'
#
loop_
_entity.id
_entity.type
_entity.pdbx_description
1 polymer ?
#
loop_
_entity_poly.entity_id
_entity_poly.type
_entity_poly.pdbx_seq_one_letter_code
_entity_poly.pdbx_strand_id
1 'polypeptide(L)'
;TYMIGIDTGGTYTDGVLLEYPSRQVIASSKSLTTREDLTFGITAALEGLSVDNPLRVKLVCISSTLATNSIAEGKGRRVGLLLIGYDRELLVRYNLESKFP
;
A
#
# COMPACT_ATOMS: atom_id res chain seq x y z
N THR A 1 -10.45 14.21 18.41
CA THR A 1 -9.74 12.95 18.09
C THR A 1 -9.30 13.02 16.67
N TYR A 2 -8.08 12.56 16.39
CA TYR A 2 -7.53 12.57 15.04
C TYR A 2 -7.42 11.18 14.45
N MET A 3 -7.52 11.13 13.13
CA MET A 3 -7.19 9.99 12.29
C MET A 3 -6.18 10.44 11.24
N ILE A 4 -5.23 9.56 10.92
CA ILE A 4 -4.28 9.78 9.84
C ILE A 4 -4.58 8.78 8.73
N GLY A 5 -4.68 9.27 7.50
CA GLY A 5 -4.64 8.45 6.29
C GLY A 5 -3.32 8.66 5.58
N ILE A 6 -2.65 7.56 5.21
CA ILE A 6 -1.47 7.56 4.35
C ILE A 6 -1.78 6.74 3.11
N ASP A 7 -1.55 7.30 1.92
CA ASP A 7 -1.65 6.58 0.66
C ASP A 7 -0.31 6.59 -0.07
N THR A 8 0.29 5.41 -0.24
CA THR A 8 1.59 5.25 -0.88
C THR A 8 1.41 4.77 -2.32
N GLY A 9 1.58 5.70 -3.26
CA GLY A 9 1.56 5.44 -4.69
C GLY A 9 2.92 5.03 -5.26
N GLY A 10 3.02 4.95 -6.59
CA GLY A 10 4.29 4.68 -7.28
C GLY A 10 5.25 5.87 -7.35
N THR A 11 4.75 7.09 -7.14
CA THR A 11 5.51 8.34 -7.30
C THR A 11 5.45 9.20 -6.04
N TYR A 12 4.27 9.32 -5.44
CA TYR A 12 4.04 10.14 -4.25
C TYR A 12 3.40 9.33 -3.14
N THR A 13 3.77 9.69 -1.91
CA THR A 13 3.07 9.28 -0.69
C THR A 13 2.31 10.49 -0.18
N ASP A 14 1.00 10.33 -0.07
CA ASP A 14 0.07 11.37 0.37
C ASP A 14 -0.35 11.09 1.81
N GLY A 15 -0.42 12.14 2.63
CA GLY A 15 -0.85 12.06 4.02
C GLY A 15 -1.98 13.04 4.30
N VAL A 16 -2.93 12.63 5.15
CA VAL A 16 -4.07 13.45 5.57
C VAL A 16 -4.28 13.28 7.07
N LEU A 17 -4.35 14.39 7.80
CA LEU A 17 -4.79 14.47 9.18
C LEU A 17 -6.25 14.93 9.23
N LEU A 18 -7.11 14.11 9.83
CA LEU A 18 -8.55 14.37 9.89
C LEU A 18 -9.04 14.40 11.34
N GLU A 19 -9.84 15.40 11.69
CA GLU A 19 -10.58 15.39 12.94
C GLU A 19 -11.84 14.52 12.81
N TYR A 20 -11.94 13.47 13.62
CA TYR A 20 -12.97 12.44 13.43
C TYR A 20 -14.41 12.90 13.68
N PRO A 21 -14.74 13.68 14.74
CA PRO A 21 -16.11 14.15 14.93
C PRO A 21 -16.63 15.06 13.81
N SER A 22 -15.81 16.00 13.35
CA SER A 22 -16.20 16.99 12.32
C SER A 22 -15.94 16.52 10.89
N ARG A 23 -15.10 15.48 10.72
CA ARG A 23 -14.53 15.04 9.43
C ARG A 23 -13.75 16.12 8.70
N GLN A 24 -13.29 17.15 9.41
CA GLN A 24 -12.49 18.21 8.84
C GLN A 24 -11.08 17.72 8.56
N VAL A 25 -10.56 18.02 7.36
CA VAL A 25 -9.13 17.87 7.07
C VAL A 25 -8.38 19.01 7.76
N ILE A 26 -7.53 18.65 8.71
CA ILE A 26 -6.74 19.59 9.51
C ILE A 26 -5.42 19.90 8.80
N ALA A 27 -4.81 18.89 8.19
CA ALA A 27 -3.58 19.03 7.42
C ALA A 27 -3.51 17.97 6.32
N SER A 28 -2.74 18.29 5.28
CA SER A 28 -2.35 17.34 4.25
C SER A 28 -0.87 17.52 3.92
N SER A 29 -0.25 16.45 3.45
CA SER A 29 1.17 16.39 3.15
C SER A 29 1.38 15.54 1.90
N LYS A 30 2.43 15.86 1.13
CA LYS A 30 2.83 15.07 -0.03
C LYS A 30 4.34 14.93 -0.03
N SER A 31 4.83 13.70 -0.15
CA SER A 31 6.25 13.38 -0.25
C SER A 31 6.51 12.50 -1.48
N LEU A 32 7.73 12.51 -1.99
CA LEU A 32 8.16 11.54 -3.01
C LEU A 32 8.17 10.13 -2.41
N THR A 33 7.74 9.15 -3.20
CA THR A 33 7.84 7.73 -2.80
C THR A 33 9.25 7.25 -3.05
N THR A 34 9.89 6.77 -1.99
CA THR A 34 11.17 6.07 -2.07
C THR A 34 10.89 4.58 -2.26
N ARG A 35 10.98 4.08 -3.49
CA ARG A 35 10.56 2.70 -3.82
C ARG A 35 11.42 1.63 -3.17
N GLU A 36 12.70 1.95 -2.96
CA GLU A 36 13.69 1.08 -2.34
C GLU A 36 13.40 0.89 -0.85
N ASP A 37 12.80 1.90 -0.21
CA ASP A 37 12.39 1.88 1.18
C ASP A 37 11.23 2.87 1.43
N LEU A 38 10.03 2.32 1.46
CA LEU A 38 8.78 3.08 1.61
C LEU A 38 8.71 3.85 2.92
N THR A 39 9.50 3.46 3.93
CA THR A 39 9.48 4.12 5.24
C THR A 39 9.93 5.57 5.15
N PHE A 40 10.82 5.93 4.22
CA PHE A 40 11.22 7.32 4.01
C PHE A 40 10.07 8.19 3.50
N GLY A 41 9.34 7.71 2.49
CA GLY A 41 8.19 8.44 1.92
C GLY A 41 7.08 8.61 2.96
N ILE A 42 6.76 7.54 3.68
CA ILE A 42 5.72 7.53 4.72
C ILE A 42 6.11 8.46 5.89
N THR A 43 7.35 8.40 6.36
CA THR A 43 7.84 9.28 7.44
C THR A 43 7.79 10.74 7.02
N ALA A 44 8.26 11.07 5.82
CA ALA A 44 8.22 12.45 5.31
C ALA A 44 6.77 12.97 5.16
N ALA A 45 5.82 12.12 4.77
CA ALA A 45 4.41 12.49 4.76
C ALA A 45 3.90 12.75 6.19
N LEU A 46 4.18 11.85 7.14
CA LEU A 46 3.78 12.03 8.55
C LEU A 46 4.35 13.30 9.17
N GLU A 47 5.62 13.61 8.93
CA GLU A 47 6.28 14.84 9.39
C GLU A 47 5.62 16.07 8.77
N GLY A 48 5.28 16.02 7.47
CA GLY A 48 4.59 17.11 6.77
C GLY A 48 3.21 17.44 7.34
N LEU A 49 2.53 16.49 8.02
CA LEU A 49 1.25 16.75 8.68
C LEU A 49 1.38 17.63 9.92
N SER A 50 2.58 17.75 10.52
CA SER A 50 2.86 18.61 11.68
C SER A 50 1.83 18.46 12.79
N VAL A 51 1.55 17.21 13.20
CA VAL A 51 0.53 16.90 14.19
C VAL A 51 0.87 17.54 15.54
N ASP A 52 0.06 18.52 15.94
CA ASP A 52 0.21 19.31 17.16
C ASP A 52 0.23 18.48 18.45
N ASN A 53 -0.66 17.47 18.53
CA ASN A 53 -0.77 16.58 19.67
C ASN A 53 -0.94 15.11 19.19
N PRO A 54 0.17 14.38 19.02
CA PRO A 54 0.13 12.98 18.56
C PRO A 54 -0.71 12.05 19.44
N LEU A 55 -0.87 12.34 20.74
CA LEU A 55 -1.68 11.53 21.66
C LEU A 55 -3.19 11.54 21.31
N ARG A 56 -3.64 12.52 20.51
CA ARG A 56 -5.02 12.60 20.00
C ARG A 56 -5.27 11.70 18.80
N VAL A 57 -4.22 11.16 18.16
CA VAL A 57 -4.34 10.21 17.06
C VAL A 57 -4.80 8.87 17.62
N LYS A 58 -5.93 8.36 17.13
CA LYS A 58 -6.50 7.07 17.56
C LYS A 58 -6.46 6.00 16.49
N LEU A 59 -6.17 6.38 15.25
CA LEU A 59 -6.09 5.48 14.12
C LEU A 59 -5.12 6.04 13.08
N VAL A 60 -4.30 5.17 12.52
CA VAL A 60 -3.52 5.41 11.32
C VAL A 60 -3.94 4.36 10.30
N CYS A 61 -4.47 4.80 9.17
CA CYS A 61 -4.82 3.96 8.04
C CYS A 61 -3.75 4.11 6.98
N ILE A 62 -3.22 2.99 6.48
CA ILE A 62 -2.21 2.98 5.41
C ILE A 62 -2.81 2.21 4.23
N SER A 63 -2.85 2.86 3.07
CA SER A 63 -3.14 2.25 1.78
C SER A 63 -1.91 2.33 0.87
N SER A 64 -1.83 1.41 -0.09
CA SER A 64 -0.82 1.47 -1.13
C SER A 64 -1.31 0.81 -2.42
N THR A 65 -0.85 1.34 -3.55
CA THR A 65 -1.10 0.79 -4.90
C THR A 65 0.11 0.02 -5.47
N LEU A 66 1.17 -0.16 -4.69
CA LEU A 66 2.42 -0.75 -5.18
C LEU A 66 2.28 -2.22 -5.55
N ALA A 67 1.51 -2.99 -4.77
CA ALA A 67 1.25 -4.41 -5.05
C ALA A 67 0.46 -4.58 -6.35
N THR A 68 -0.59 -3.79 -6.53
CA THR A 68 -1.42 -3.84 -7.73
C THR A 68 -0.65 -3.39 -8.98
N ASN A 69 0.18 -2.35 -8.86
CA ASN A 69 1.04 -1.91 -9.97
C ASN A 69 2.07 -2.98 -10.32
N SER A 70 2.64 -3.66 -9.32
CA SER A 70 3.60 -4.74 -9.56
C SER A 70 2.97 -5.90 -10.33
N ILE A 71 1.70 -6.23 -10.07
CA ILE A 71 0.96 -7.25 -10.83
C ILE A 71 0.72 -6.78 -12.27
N ALA A 72 0.21 -5.56 -12.46
CA ALA A 72 -0.08 -5.01 -13.79
C ALA A 72 1.17 -4.83 -14.66
N GLU A 73 2.31 -4.47 -14.05
CA GLU A 73 3.60 -4.28 -14.71
C GLU A 73 4.41 -5.57 -14.85
N GLY A 74 3.88 -6.72 -14.40
CA GLY A 74 4.58 -8.01 -14.45
C GLY A 74 5.83 -8.09 -13.55
N LYS A 75 5.97 -7.19 -12.58
CA LYS A 75 7.09 -7.10 -11.63
C LYS A 75 6.88 -8.01 -10.42
N GLY A 76 6.71 -9.30 -10.69
CA GLY A 76 6.65 -10.35 -9.68
C GLY A 76 8.03 -10.89 -9.31
N ARG A 77 8.12 -11.59 -8.18
CA ARG A 77 9.26 -12.46 -7.87
C ARG A 77 8.96 -13.88 -8.36
N ARG A 78 9.99 -14.68 -8.62
CA ARG A 78 9.81 -16.11 -8.88
C ARG A 78 9.13 -16.77 -7.67
N VAL A 79 8.05 -17.49 -7.94
CA VAL A 79 7.28 -18.26 -6.95
C VAL A 79 7.21 -19.72 -7.41
N GLY A 80 7.17 -20.66 -6.46
CA GLY A 80 6.88 -22.06 -6.73
C GLY A 80 5.43 -22.38 -6.37
N LEU A 81 4.76 -23.19 -7.18
CA LEU A 81 3.39 -23.63 -6.95
C LEU A 81 3.35 -25.15 -6.75
N LEU A 82 2.89 -25.59 -5.58
CA LEU A 82 2.72 -27.02 -5.26
C LEU A 82 1.23 -27.33 -5.14
N LEU A 83 0.74 -28.23 -5.99
CA LEU A 83 -0.68 -28.59 -6.09
C LEU A 83 -0.88 -30.07 -5.78
N ILE A 84 -1.15 -30.40 -4.51
CA ILE A 84 -1.33 -31.79 -4.05
C ILE A 84 -2.81 -32.17 -4.19
N GLY A 85 -3.10 -33.23 -4.93
CA GLY A 85 -4.47 -33.75 -5.10
C GLY A 85 -5.37 -32.91 -6.03
N TYR A 86 -4.79 -31.96 -6.79
CA TYR A 86 -5.53 -31.12 -7.73
C TYR A 86 -5.86 -31.86 -9.04
N ASP A 87 -7.03 -31.55 -9.60
CA ASP A 87 -7.47 -32.15 -10.87
C ASP A 87 -6.61 -31.67 -12.04
N ARG A 88 -6.03 -32.62 -12.78
CA ARG A 88 -5.21 -32.33 -13.95
C ARG A 88 -6.00 -31.62 -15.06
N GLU A 89 -7.29 -31.91 -15.23
CA GLU A 89 -8.08 -31.25 -16.27
C GLU A 89 -8.17 -29.74 -16.03
N LEU A 90 -8.22 -29.30 -14.77
CA LEU A 90 -8.21 -27.88 -14.42
C LEU A 90 -6.84 -27.25 -14.71
N LEU A 91 -5.74 -27.98 -14.51
CA LEU A 91 -4.40 -27.49 -14.82
C LEU A 91 -4.23 -27.20 -16.32
N VAL A 92 -4.70 -28.13 -17.16
CA VAL A 92 -4.69 -27.97 -18.62
C VAL A 92 -5.63 -26.84 -19.04
N ARG A 93 -6.85 -26.79 -18.51
CA ARG A 93 -7.85 -25.77 -18.87
C ARG A 93 -7.38 -24.34 -18.60
N TYR A 94 -6.69 -24.11 -17.47
CA TYR A 94 -6.13 -22.79 -17.14
C TYR A 94 -4.72 -22.56 -17.68
N ASN A 95 -4.18 -23.53 -18.43
CA ASN A 95 -2.85 -23.54 -19.01
C ASN A 95 -1.77 -23.23 -17.97
N LEU A 96 -1.91 -23.82 -16.77
CA LEU A 96 -0.99 -23.59 -15.66
C LEU A 96 0.33 -24.33 -15.89
N GLU A 97 0.31 -25.44 -16.63
CA GLU A 97 1.48 -26.25 -16.98
C GLU A 97 2.52 -25.47 -17.81
N SER A 98 2.08 -24.50 -18.62
CA SER A 98 2.97 -23.68 -19.45
C SER A 98 3.26 -22.30 -18.85
N LYS A 99 2.59 -21.90 -17.76
CA LYS A 99 2.68 -20.55 -17.15
C LYS A 99 3.65 -20.49 -15.98
N PHE A 100 3.99 -21.63 -15.39
CA PHE A 100 4.99 -21.73 -14.33
C PHE A 100 6.13 -22.61 -14.86
N PRO A 101 7.35 -22.05 -15.07
CA PRO A 101 8.50 -22.81 -15.53
C PRO A 101 9.03 -23.79 -14.47
#